data_AF-A0A4X2M1S2-F1
#
_entry.id   AF-A0A4X2M1S2-F1
#
_cell.length_a   1.000
_cell.length_b   1.000
_cell.length_c   1.000
_cell.angle_alpha   90.00
_cell.angle_beta   90.00
_cell.angle_gamma   90.00
#
_symmetry.space_group_name_H-M   'P 1'
#
loop_
_entity.id
_entity.type
_entity.pdbx_description
1 polymer ?
#
loop_
_entity_poly.entity_id
_entity_poly.type
_entity_poly.pdbx_seq_one_letter_code
_entity_poly.pdbx_strand_id
1 'polypeptide(L)'
;EAGGHPKSSSIKGQEPWELALLTKALYNNIATIGVPLFEDINYGIPFKINPGKKAEDVLLPTAEKTERAYELKHLHEIELQKNAAEQIQSLLKDKKIGLRRPLPPKK
;
A
#
# COMPACT_ATOMS: atom_id res chain seq x y z
N GLU A 1 -21.54 -32.41 -19.61
CA GLU A 1 -22.39 -31.24 -19.29
C GLU A 1 -21.59 -30.26 -18.44
N ALA A 2 -21.90 -28.97 -18.61
CA ALA A 2 -20.99 -27.85 -18.41
C ALA A 2 -20.62 -27.57 -16.94
N GLY A 3 -19.32 -27.62 -16.62
CA GLY A 3 -18.74 -27.00 -15.44
C GLY A 3 -18.71 -25.48 -15.62
N GLY A 4 -19.73 -24.80 -15.12
CA GLY A 4 -19.78 -23.34 -15.06
C GLY A 4 -18.89 -22.83 -13.93
N HIS A 5 -17.73 -22.27 -14.27
CA HIS A 5 -16.95 -21.44 -13.35
C HIS A 5 -17.84 -20.30 -12.81
N PRO A 6 -17.87 -20.03 -11.50
CA PRO A 6 -18.52 -18.83 -11.00
C PRO A 6 -17.68 -17.64 -11.49
N LYS A 7 -18.27 -16.85 -12.39
CA LYS A 7 -17.76 -15.56 -12.83
C LYS A 7 -17.50 -14.71 -11.59
N SER A 8 -16.27 -14.21 -11.43
CA SER A 8 -15.95 -13.24 -10.41
C SER A 8 -16.79 -11.98 -10.66
N SER A 9 -17.86 -11.81 -9.89
CA SER A 9 -18.63 -10.58 -9.88
C SER A 9 -17.75 -9.50 -9.26
N SER A 10 -17.18 -8.64 -10.11
CA SER A 10 -16.58 -7.38 -9.72
C SER A 10 -17.55 -6.64 -8.80
N ILE A 11 -17.19 -6.49 -7.52
CA ILE A 11 -17.99 -5.78 -6.51
C ILE A 11 -17.88 -4.29 -6.84
N LYS A 12 -18.70 -3.84 -7.78
CA LYS A 12 -18.91 -2.42 -8.05
C LYS A 12 -19.96 -1.92 -7.06
N GLY A 13 -19.51 -1.11 -6.09
CA GLY A 13 -20.38 -0.28 -5.26
C GLY A 13 -21.05 -1.00 -4.08
N GLN A 14 -20.28 -1.69 -3.24
CA GLN A 14 -20.76 -1.92 -1.87
C GLN A 14 -20.65 -0.61 -1.11
N GLU A 15 -21.81 -0.09 -0.71
CA GLU A 15 -21.87 1.11 0.10
C GLU A 15 -21.28 0.82 1.49
N PRO A 16 -20.59 1.77 2.15
CA PRO A 16 -19.84 1.49 3.39
C PRO A 16 -20.71 0.88 4.51
N TRP A 17 -22.01 1.18 4.53
CA TRP A 17 -22.95 0.63 5.52
C TRP A 17 -23.31 -0.83 5.26
N GLU A 18 -23.21 -1.32 4.03
CA GLU A 18 -23.48 -2.72 3.68
C GLU A 18 -22.41 -3.63 4.28
N LEU A 19 -21.14 -3.18 4.26
CA LEU A 19 -20.05 -3.88 4.92
C LEU A 19 -20.26 -3.94 6.43
N ALA A 20 -20.72 -2.83 7.04
CA ALA A 20 -21.02 -2.79 8.47
C ALA A 20 -22.17 -3.74 8.86
N LEU A 21 -23.23 -3.80 8.03
CA LEU A 21 -24.35 -4.73 8.21
C LEU A 21 -23.92 -6.19 8.04
N LEU A 22 -23.11 -6.48 7.02
CA LEU A 22 -22.58 -7.81 6.76
C LEU A 22 -21.69 -8.27 7.91
N THR A 23 -20.83 -7.39 8.43
CA THR A 23 -19.96 -7.67 9.57
C THR A 23 -20.77 -7.97 10.83
N LYS A 24 -21.82 -7.18 11.09
CA LYS A 24 -22.73 -7.41 12.22
C LYS A 24 -23.48 -8.74 12.09
N ALA A 25 -23.98 -9.05 10.90
CA ALA A 25 -24.67 -10.32 10.64
C ALA A 25 -23.73 -11.52 10.80
N LEU A 26 -22.51 -11.43 10.28
CA LEU A 26 -21.49 -12.45 10.44
C LEU A 26 -21.15 -12.69 11.91
N TYR A 27 -20.94 -11.62 12.69
CA TYR A 27 -20.65 -11.73 14.13
C TYR A 27 -21.78 -12.44 14.88
N ASN A 28 -23.04 -12.05 14.64
CA ASN A 28 -24.19 -12.67 15.28
C ASN A 28 -24.34 -14.15 14.89
N ASN A 29 -24.11 -14.49 13.63
CA ASN A 29 -24.16 -15.86 13.16
C ASN A 29 -23.08 -16.71 13.83
N ILE A 30 -21.86 -16.20 13.92
CA ILE A 30 -20.74 -16.87 14.60
C ILE A 30 -21.05 -17.07 16.10
N ALA A 31 -21.58 -16.04 16.77
CA ALA A 31 -21.98 -16.13 18.17
C ALA A 31 -23.12 -17.14 18.40
N THR A 32 -24.04 -17.27 17.45
CA THR A 32 -25.18 -18.22 17.53
C THR A 32 -24.75 -19.65 17.26
N ILE A 33 -23.77 -19.87 16.37
CA ILE A 33 -23.22 -21.19 16.07
C ILE A 33 -22.43 -21.76 17.26
N GLY A 34 -22.07 -20.92 18.25
CA GLY A 34 -21.34 -21.36 19.43
C GLY A 34 -19.97 -21.93 19.06
N VAL A 35 -19.24 -21.23 18.18
CA VAL A 35 -17.92 -21.69 17.74
C VAL A 35 -16.96 -21.57 18.95
N PRO A 36 -16.35 -22.68 19.42
CA PRO A 36 -15.43 -22.66 20.57
C PRO A 36 -14.21 -21.74 20.37
N LEU A 37 -13.94 -21.33 19.12
CA LEU A 37 -12.84 -20.43 18.77
C LEU A 37 -12.81 -19.13 19.58
N PHE A 38 -13.95 -18.61 20.05
CA PHE A 38 -13.99 -17.34 20.79
C PHE A 38 -14.01 -17.50 22.31
N GLU A 39 -14.28 -18.71 22.81
CA GLU A 39 -14.15 -19.01 24.25
C GLU A 39 -12.68 -19.13 24.66
N ASP A 40 -11.83 -19.61 23.73
CA ASP A 40 -10.38 -19.77 23.94
C ASP A 40 -9.58 -18.47 23.72
N ILE A 41 -10.15 -17.47 23.04
CA ILE A 41 -9.52 -16.16 22.87
C ILE A 41 -9.75 -15.36 24.15
N ASN A 42 -8.88 -15.59 25.13
CA ASN A 42 -8.78 -14.74 26.30
C ASN A 42 -8.30 -13.33 25.88
N TYR A 43 -9.25 -12.44 25.56
CA TYR A 43 -9.03 -11.00 25.39
C TYR A 43 -8.67 -10.37 26.76
N GLY A 44 -7.49 -10.69 27.28
CA GLY A 44 -7.08 -10.19 28.60
C GLY A 44 -5.94 -10.94 29.28
N ILE A 45 -5.43 -12.05 28.75
CA ILE A 45 -4.23 -12.66 29.32
C ILE A 45 -3.01 -11.94 28.75
N PRO A 46 -2.20 -11.25 29.57
CA PRO A 46 -0.92 -10.74 29.11
C PRO A 46 -0.05 -11.94 28.74
N PHE A 47 0.13 -12.16 27.44
CA PHE A 47 1.05 -13.15 26.92
C PHE A 47 2.45 -12.75 27.40
N LYS A 48 3.05 -13.56 28.28
CA LYS A 48 4.43 -13.36 28.73
C LYS A 48 5.33 -13.66 27.53
N ILE A 49 5.65 -12.62 26.78
CA ILE A 49 6.69 -12.68 25.76
C ILE A 49 7.97 -12.99 26.51
N ASN A 50 8.49 -14.20 26.38
CA ASN A 50 9.83 -14.50 26.87
C ASN A 50 10.77 -13.55 26.12
N PRO A 51 11.52 -12.67 26.80
CA PRO A 51 12.60 -11.95 26.14
C PRO A 51 13.68 -13.01 25.86
N GLY A 52 13.51 -13.72 24.74
CA GLY A 52 14.59 -14.51 24.16
C GLY A 52 15.80 -13.61 24.10
N LYS A 53 16.97 -14.16 24.47
CA LYS A 53 18.26 -13.46 24.53
C LYS A 53 18.28 -12.44 23.40
N LYS A 54 18.36 -11.15 23.72
CA LYS A 54 18.56 -10.10 22.72
C LYS A 54 19.82 -10.54 21.97
N ALA A 55 19.62 -11.13 20.81
CA ALA A 55 20.70 -11.49 19.94
C ALA A 55 21.27 -10.14 19.53
N GLU A 56 22.36 -9.78 20.21
CA GLU A 56 23.24 -8.69 19.86
C GLU A 56 23.39 -8.71 18.35
N ASP A 57 23.07 -7.58 17.71
CA ASP A 57 23.24 -7.35 16.29
C ASP A 57 22.98 -8.59 15.42
N VAL A 58 21.75 -9.09 15.45
CA VAL A 58 21.30 -10.02 14.40
C VAL A 58 21.54 -9.32 13.08
N LEU A 59 22.58 -9.78 12.38
CA LEU A 59 22.93 -9.39 11.03
C LEU A 59 21.62 -9.26 10.25
N LEU A 60 21.25 -8.00 9.91
CA LEU A 60 20.08 -7.74 9.09
C LEU A 60 20.12 -8.73 7.92
N PRO A 61 19.02 -9.48 7.67
CA PRO A 61 18.97 -10.46 6.59
C PRO A 61 19.62 -9.86 5.35
N THR A 62 20.54 -10.60 4.72
CA THR A 62 21.34 -10.10 3.59
C THR A 62 20.51 -9.45 2.50
N ALA A 63 19.27 -9.92 2.32
CA ALA A 63 18.25 -9.33 1.44
C ALA A 63 17.89 -7.87 1.79
N GLU A 64 17.70 -7.53 3.07
CA GLU A 64 17.38 -6.16 3.51
C GLU A 64 18.52 -5.19 3.20
N LYS A 65 19.77 -5.62 3.33
CA LYS A 65 20.93 -4.79 3.00
C LYS A 65 20.99 -4.49 1.50
N THR A 66 20.67 -5.47 0.66
CA THR A 66 20.63 -5.29 -0.79
C THR A 66 19.47 -4.41 -1.25
N GLU A 67 18.29 -4.59 -0.64
CA GLU A 67 17.11 -3.77 -0.93
C GLU A 67 17.35 -2.31 -0.53
N ARG A 68 17.85 -2.08 0.69
CA ARG A 68 18.21 -0.73 1.14
C ARG A 68 19.24 -0.06 0.25
N ALA A 69 20.25 -0.79 -0.22
CA ALA A 69 21.26 -0.25 -1.13
C ALA A 69 20.69 0.12 -2.50
N TYR A 70 19.73 -0.68 -3.00
CA TYR A 70 19.01 -0.37 -4.23
C TYR A 70 18.11 0.87 -4.06
N GLU A 71 17.35 0.95 -2.98
CA GLU A 71 16.49 2.11 -2.69
C GLU A 71 17.28 3.41 -2.57
N LEU A 72 18.43 3.39 -1.89
CA LEU A 72 19.30 4.58 -1.79
C LEU A 72 19.79 5.05 -3.17
N LYS A 73 20.16 4.14 -4.06
CA LYS A 73 20.57 4.48 -5.43
C LYS A 73 19.40 5.07 -6.23
N HIS A 74 18.22 4.47 -6.09
CA HIS A 74 17.02 4.92 -6.77
C HIS A 74 16.61 6.33 -6.32
N LEU A 75 16.64 6.60 -5.01
CA LEU A 75 16.36 7.94 -4.46
C LEU A 75 17.35 8.99 -4.98
N HIS A 76 18.64 8.66 -5.03
CA HIS A 76 19.67 9.56 -5.56
C HIS A 76 19.44 9.87 -7.05
N GLU A 77 19.03 8.89 -7.86
CA GLU A 77 18.69 9.12 -9.27
C GLU A 77 17.50 10.07 -9.42
N ILE A 78 16.44 9.88 -8.63
CA ILE A 78 15.28 10.77 -8.62
C ILE A 78 15.68 12.20 -8.23
N GLU A 79 16.53 12.36 -7.22
CA GLU A 79 17.01 13.66 -6.76
C GLU A 79 17.82 14.38 -7.85
N LEU A 80 18.69 13.67 -8.56
CA LEU A 80 19.43 14.22 -9.70
C LEU A 80 18.49 14.68 -10.82
N GLN A 81 17.50 13.86 -11.19
CA GLN A 81 16.53 14.23 -12.22
C GLN A 81 15.70 15.46 -11.81
N LYS A 82 15.28 15.52 -10.55
CA LYS A 82 14.55 16.66 -10.00
C LYS A 82 15.39 17.94 -10.03
N ASN A 83 16.64 17.87 -9.59
CA ASN A 83 17.55 19.02 -9.61
C ASN A 83 17.82 19.50 -11.05
N ALA A 84 18.06 18.56 -11.98
CA ALA A 84 18.22 18.90 -13.40
C ALA A 84 16.95 19.57 -13.96
N ALA A 85 15.76 19.07 -13.64
CA ALA A 85 14.50 19.67 -14.05
C ALA A 85 14.30 21.08 -13.47
N GLU A 86 14.63 21.28 -12.19
CA GLU A 86 14.56 22.59 -11.54
C GLU A 86 15.54 23.60 -12.17
N GLN A 87 16.76 23.17 -12.50
CA GLN A 87 17.75 24.00 -13.21
C GLN A 87 17.30 24.34 -14.62
N ILE A 88 16.75 23.39 -15.37
CA ILE A 88 16.19 23.65 -16.69
C ILE A 88 15.02 24.64 -16.56
N GLN A 89 14.15 24.44 -15.58
CA GLN A 89 13.00 25.32 -15.36
C GLN A 89 13.44 26.74 -14.98
N SER A 90 14.45 26.92 -14.13
CA SER A 90 14.98 28.24 -13.78
C SER A 90 15.61 28.92 -14.99
N LEU A 91 16.46 28.21 -15.75
CA LEU A 91 17.08 28.71 -16.99
C LEU A 91 16.05 29.09 -18.06
N LEU A 92 14.89 28.43 -18.10
CA LEU A 92 13.79 28.75 -19.01
C LEU A 92 12.93 29.91 -18.52
N LYS A 93 12.73 30.07 -17.20
CA LYS A 93 11.97 31.19 -16.62
C LYS A 93 12.61 32.54 -16.95
N ASP A 94 13.94 32.61 -16.97
CA ASP A 94 14.67 33.85 -17.26
C ASP A 94 14.74 34.19 -18.76
N LYS A 95 14.38 33.24 -19.64
CA LYS A 95 14.34 33.45 -21.08
C LYS A 95 12.97 33.98 -21.51
N LYS A 96 12.92 35.19 -22.08
CA LYS A 96 11.71 35.82 -22.68
C LYS A 96 11.13 35.05 -23.89
N ILE A 97 11.74 33.94 -24.30
CA ILE A 97 11.35 33.15 -25.48
C ILE A 97 10.99 31.76 -24.98
N GLY A 98 9.69 31.46 -24.78
CA GLY A 98 9.35 30.21 -24.11
C GLY A 98 7.93 29.68 -24.13
N LEU A 99 6.90 30.44 -24.54
CA LEU A 99 5.60 29.85 -24.88
C LEU A 99 5.37 30.04 -26.38
N ARG A 100 5.81 29.07 -27.20
CA ARG A 100 5.16 28.89 -28.50
C ARG A 100 3.71 28.54 -28.19
N ARG A 101 2.83 29.52 -28.33
CA ARG A 101 1.39 29.26 -28.34
C ARG A 101 1.15 28.30 -29.52
N PRO A 102 0.31 27.26 -29.35
CA PRO A 102 -0.09 26.45 -30.49
C PRO A 102 -0.65 27.39 -31.56
N LEU A 103 -0.26 27.14 -32.82
CA LEU A 103 -0.74 27.93 -33.95
C LEU A 103 -2.28 27.84 -33.98
N PRO A 104 -3.00 28.96 -34.07
CA PRO A 104 -4.47 28.91 -34.12
C PRO A 104 -4.94 28.09 -35.33
N PRO A 105 -6.07 27.37 -35.22
CA PRO A 105 -6.62 26.59 -36.33
C PRO A 105 -6.98 27.50 -37.51
N LYS A 106 -6.73 27.03 -38.74
CA LYS A 106 -7.10 27.75 -39.96
C LYS A 106 -8.64 27.73 -40.10
N LYS A 107 -9.19 28.90 -40.43
CA LYS A 107 -10.61 29.06 -40.80
C LYS A 107 -10.90 28.36 -42.13
#